data_AF-A0A934SU64-F1
#
_entry.id   AF-A0A934SU64-F1
#
_cell.length_a   1.000
_cell.length_b   1.000
_cell.length_c   1.000
_cell.angle_alpha   90.00
_cell.angle_beta   90.00
_cell.angle_gamma   90.00
#
_symmetry.space_group_name_H-M   'P 1'
#
loop_
_entity.id
_entity.type
_entity.pdbx_description
1 polymer ?
#
loop_
_entity_poly.entity_id
_entity_poly.type
_entity_poly.pdbx_seq_one_letter_code
_entity_poly.pdbx_strand_id
1 'polypeptide(L)'
;MSHGFELNPAEAPAAAGAPAATGVAGLLHRLNGLLIAISMIAMVVTALLLTYSVISRYFFHAPTDWQDEMSVFMLVGVTFFSAAHVQARRGHIGIEAVAAILPASVNRIRLWLVDLISFLFCAFFTWKSWTLCHEAWADGQTTSSTLAPPLWIPYSLMAIGMTLLTLQILLQLFARESTARKAA
;
A
#
# COMPACT_ATOMS: atom_id res chain seq x y z
N MET A 1 5.54 -28.72 31.92
CA MET A 1 4.22 -28.57 31.29
C MET A 1 4.27 -27.33 30.40
N SER A 2 4.66 -27.54 29.16
CA SER A 2 4.76 -26.52 28.12
C SER A 2 3.36 -26.22 27.59
N HIS A 3 2.76 -25.11 28.03
CA HIS A 3 1.61 -24.57 27.31
C HIS A 3 2.14 -23.98 26.00
N GLY A 4 2.13 -24.82 24.96
CA GLY A 4 2.24 -24.37 23.58
C GLY A 4 1.11 -23.38 23.34
N PHE A 5 1.49 -22.12 23.13
CA PHE A 5 0.61 -21.12 22.57
C PHE A 5 0.35 -21.56 21.12
N GLU A 6 -0.63 -22.44 20.94
CA GLU A 6 -1.19 -22.74 19.65
C GLU A 6 -1.81 -21.43 19.15
N LEU A 7 -1.04 -20.72 18.34
CA LEU A 7 -1.59 -19.77 17.38
C LEU A 7 -2.53 -20.59 16.51
N ASN A 8 -3.79 -20.71 16.93
CA ASN A 8 -4.88 -20.96 16.01
C ASN A 8 -4.62 -20.00 14.85
N PRO A 9 -4.30 -20.48 13.64
CA PRO A 9 -4.15 -19.61 12.50
C PRO A 9 -5.56 -19.07 12.33
N ALA A 10 -5.80 -17.89 12.92
CA ALA A 10 -7.01 -17.14 12.70
C ALA A 10 -7.13 -17.09 11.19
N GLU A 11 -8.05 -17.89 10.67
CA GLU A 11 -8.43 -17.96 9.28
C GLU A 11 -8.39 -16.53 8.80
N ALA A 12 -7.40 -16.22 7.95
CA ALA A 12 -7.26 -14.89 7.39
C ALA A 12 -8.64 -14.57 6.86
N PRO A 13 -9.35 -13.57 7.44
CA PRO A 13 -10.81 -13.53 7.39
C PRO A 13 -11.22 -13.70 5.95
N ALA A 14 -11.85 -14.85 5.70
CA ALA A 14 -12.19 -15.32 4.37
C ALA A 14 -12.87 -14.17 3.66
N ALA A 15 -12.21 -13.67 2.60
CA ALA A 15 -12.58 -12.56 1.75
C ALA A 15 -14.06 -12.19 1.90
N ALA A 16 -14.36 -11.39 2.94
CA ALA A 16 -15.72 -11.19 3.39
C ALA A 16 -16.37 -10.25 2.40
N GLY A 17 -17.09 -10.85 1.45
CA GLY A 17 -18.04 -10.23 0.54
C GLY A 17 -17.58 -8.93 -0.09
N ALA A 18 -17.03 -9.00 -1.30
CA ALA A 18 -17.21 -7.90 -2.24
C ALA A 18 -18.54 -8.14 -2.98
N PRO A 19 -19.68 -7.61 -2.52
CA PRO A 19 -20.88 -7.62 -3.32
C PRO A 19 -20.67 -6.74 -4.56
N ALA A 20 -21.18 -7.25 -5.67
CA ALA A 20 -21.59 -6.51 -6.87
C ALA A 20 -20.47 -5.97 -7.79
N ALA A 21 -20.08 -6.83 -8.74
CA ALA A 21 -20.21 -6.58 -10.18
C ALA A 21 -20.47 -5.13 -10.64
N THR A 22 -19.47 -4.27 -10.50
CA THR A 22 -19.31 -3.04 -11.29
C THR A 22 -17.93 -3.13 -11.93
N GLY A 23 -17.85 -2.95 -13.26
CA GLY A 23 -16.61 -3.22 -14.01
C GLY A 23 -15.37 -2.54 -13.44
N VAL A 24 -15.54 -1.33 -12.87
CA VAL A 24 -14.45 -0.54 -12.25
C VAL A 24 -13.89 -1.20 -10.98
N ALA A 25 -14.74 -1.70 -10.07
CA ALA A 25 -14.27 -2.37 -8.86
C ALA A 25 -13.57 -3.71 -9.18
N GLY A 26 -14.10 -4.45 -10.16
CA GLY A 26 -13.47 -5.68 -10.65
C GLY A 26 -12.12 -5.43 -11.33
N LEU A 27 -12.02 -4.37 -12.13
CA LEU A 27 -10.76 -3.96 -12.76
C LEU A 27 -9.73 -3.56 -11.71
N LEU A 28 -10.12 -2.73 -10.74
CA LEU A 28 -9.22 -2.27 -9.68
C LEU A 28 -8.73 -3.44 -8.80
N HIS A 29 -9.58 -4.42 -8.52
CA HIS A 29 -9.17 -5.65 -7.82
C HIS A 29 -8.14 -6.45 -8.63
N ARG A 30 -8.34 -6.60 -9.94
CA ARG A 30 -7.37 -7.28 -10.83
C ARG A 30 -6.04 -6.53 -10.90
N LEU A 31 -6.08 -5.21 -11.02
CA LEU A 31 -4.89 -4.35 -11.02
C LEU A 31 -4.13 -4.47 -9.71
N ASN A 32 -4.81 -4.38 -8.56
CA ASN A 32 -4.20 -4.57 -7.25
C ASN A 32 -3.59 -5.97 -7.10
N GLY A 33 -4.27 -7.00 -7.62
CA GLY A 33 -3.76 -8.38 -7.65
C GLY A 33 -2.49 -8.56 -8.49
N LEU A 34 -2.40 -7.87 -9.63
CA LEU A 34 -1.20 -7.87 -10.47
C LEU A 34 -0.06 -7.10 -9.78
N LEU A 35 -0.35 -5.93 -9.24
CA LEU A 35 0.63 -5.07 -8.58
C LEU A 35 1.22 -5.70 -7.32
N ILE A 36 0.41 -6.44 -6.54
CA ILE A 36 0.93 -7.18 -5.39
C ILE A 36 1.83 -8.34 -5.85
N ALA A 37 1.51 -9.04 -6.95
CA ALA A 37 2.37 -10.09 -7.49
C ALA A 37 3.72 -9.52 -7.96
N ILE A 38 3.70 -8.38 -8.67
CA ILE A 38 4.91 -7.64 -9.05
C ILE A 38 5.70 -7.23 -7.80
N SER A 39 5.01 -6.74 -6.76
CA SER A 39 5.63 -6.32 -5.51
C SER A 39 6.29 -7.48 -4.76
N MET A 40 5.68 -8.67 -4.76
CA MET A 40 6.29 -9.87 -4.17
C MET A 40 7.58 -10.26 -4.88
N ILE A 41 7.58 -10.27 -6.22
CA ILE A 41 8.78 -10.54 -7.02
C ILE A 41 9.84 -9.48 -6.73
N ALA A 42 9.46 -8.21 -6.73
CA ALA A 42 10.36 -7.10 -6.46
C ALA A 42 11.00 -7.19 -5.07
N MET A 43 10.24 -7.61 -4.05
CA MET A 43 10.75 -7.84 -2.70
C MET A 43 11.81 -8.96 -2.66
N VAL A 44 11.56 -10.08 -3.33
CA VAL A 44 12.54 -11.18 -3.43
C VAL A 44 13.81 -10.71 -4.14
N VAL A 45 13.67 -9.99 -5.26
CA VAL A 45 14.81 -9.45 -5.99
C VAL A 45 15.60 -8.45 -5.14
N THR A 46 14.93 -7.57 -4.39
CA THR A 46 15.56 -6.62 -3.47
C THR A 46 16.38 -7.36 -2.40
N ALA A 47 15.81 -8.42 -1.80
CA ALA A 47 16.52 -9.23 -0.81
C ALA A 47 17.77 -9.90 -1.40
N LEU A 48 17.69 -10.42 -2.63
CA LEU A 48 18.83 -11.00 -3.34
C LEU A 48 19.91 -9.96 -3.66
N LEU A 49 19.52 -8.76 -4.11
CA LEU A 49 20.44 -7.65 -4.40
C LEU A 49 21.20 -7.21 -3.15
N LEU A 50 20.51 -7.01 -2.03
CA LEU A 50 21.13 -6.65 -0.76
C LEU A 50 22.05 -7.76 -0.24
N THR A 51 21.63 -9.03 -0.38
CA THR A 51 22.48 -10.18 -0.01
C THR A 51 23.74 -10.21 -0.86
N TYR A 52 23.62 -10.00 -2.17
CA TYR A 52 24.76 -9.91 -3.08
C TYR A 52 25.68 -8.73 -2.73
N SER A 53 25.12 -7.57 -2.35
CA SER A 53 25.89 -6.41 -1.90
C SER A 53 26.79 -6.73 -0.71
N VAL A 54 26.22 -7.37 0.30
CA VAL A 54 26.95 -7.83 1.49
C VAL A 54 28.06 -8.80 1.07
N ILE A 55 27.75 -9.82 0.26
CA ILE A 55 28.76 -10.79 -0.19
C ILE A 55 29.89 -10.11 -0.97
N SER A 56 29.57 -9.25 -1.94
CA SER A 56 30.56 -8.52 -2.74
C SER A 56 31.47 -7.66 -1.87
N ARG A 57 30.90 -6.95 -0.90
CA ARG A 57 31.65 -6.05 -0.02
C ARG A 57 32.61 -6.80 0.91
N TYR A 58 32.18 -7.90 1.51
CA TYR A 58 32.98 -8.62 2.50
C TYR A 58 33.96 -9.64 1.88
N PHE A 59 33.59 -10.30 0.79
CA PHE A 59 34.43 -11.33 0.17
C PHE A 59 35.30 -10.78 -0.97
N PHE A 60 34.72 -9.91 -1.82
CA PHE A 60 35.40 -9.40 -3.01
C PHE A 60 36.05 -8.02 -2.79
N HIS A 61 35.84 -7.39 -1.63
CA HIS A 61 36.35 -6.05 -1.29
C HIS A 61 36.01 -4.97 -2.34
N ALA A 62 34.98 -5.21 -3.15
CA ALA A 62 34.52 -4.34 -4.23
C ALA A 62 33.09 -3.86 -3.90
N PRO A 63 32.95 -2.73 -3.17
CA PRO A 63 31.64 -2.15 -2.92
C PRO A 63 31.02 -1.69 -4.23
N THR A 64 29.73 -1.95 -4.38
CA THR A 64 28.98 -1.67 -5.60
C THR A 64 27.83 -0.74 -5.27
N ASP A 65 27.95 0.53 -5.63
CA ASP A 65 27.05 1.58 -5.15
C ASP A 65 25.61 1.42 -5.68
N TRP A 66 25.43 1.01 -6.95
CA TRP A 66 24.12 0.94 -7.62
C TRP A 66 23.06 0.06 -6.95
N GLN A 67 23.48 -0.88 -6.11
CA GLN A 67 22.59 -1.86 -5.48
C GLN A 67 21.71 -1.21 -4.42
N ASP A 68 22.24 -0.22 -3.71
CA ASP A 68 21.54 0.46 -2.64
C ASP A 68 20.39 1.30 -3.23
N GLU A 69 20.62 2.06 -4.30
CA GLU A 69 19.55 2.86 -4.92
C GLU A 69 18.48 2.00 -5.57
N MET A 70 18.87 0.93 -6.27
CA MET A 70 17.91 0.02 -6.89
C MET A 70 17.04 -0.66 -5.85
N SER A 71 17.62 -1.06 -4.72
CA SER A 71 16.88 -1.64 -3.60
C SER A 71 15.89 -0.65 -2.99
N VAL A 72 16.31 0.61 -2.79
CA VAL A 72 15.42 1.68 -2.29
C VAL A 72 14.26 1.92 -3.26
N PHE A 73 14.52 2.00 -4.56
CA PHE A 73 13.48 2.27 -5.57
C PHE A 73 12.47 1.13 -5.65
N MET A 74 12.95 -0.12 -5.61
CA MET A 74 12.07 -1.29 -5.55
C MET A 74 11.25 -1.30 -4.27
N LEU A 75 11.84 -0.98 -3.12
CA LEU A 75 11.13 -0.96 -1.84
C LEU A 75 10.05 0.13 -1.80
N VAL A 76 10.30 1.30 -2.37
CA VAL A 76 9.30 2.34 -2.58
C VAL A 76 8.13 1.79 -3.40
N GLY A 77 8.42 1.15 -4.54
CA GLY A 77 7.40 0.51 -5.37
C GLY A 77 6.57 -0.52 -4.60
N VAL A 78 7.24 -1.46 -3.92
CA VAL A 78 6.57 -2.50 -3.11
C VAL A 78 5.66 -1.89 -2.06
N THR A 79 6.13 -0.86 -1.35
CA THR A 79 5.39 -0.22 -0.26
C THR A 79 4.08 0.39 -0.77
N PHE A 80 4.15 1.21 -1.81
CA PHE A 80 2.98 1.93 -2.30
C PHE A 80 2.04 1.06 -3.13
N PHE A 81 2.55 0.08 -3.90
CA PHE A 81 1.70 -0.85 -4.66
C PHE A 81 0.99 -1.86 -3.78
N SER A 82 1.57 -2.25 -2.65
CA SER A 82 0.92 -3.14 -1.69
C SER A 82 -0.16 -2.44 -0.87
N ALA A 83 -0.07 -1.12 -0.70
CA ALA A 83 -0.95 -0.35 0.18
C ALA A 83 -2.44 -0.49 -0.18
N ALA A 84 -2.79 -0.35 -1.47
CA ALA A 84 -4.18 -0.46 -1.93
C ALA A 84 -4.77 -1.87 -1.69
N HIS A 85 -3.98 -2.92 -1.96
CA HIS A 85 -4.41 -4.30 -1.73
C HIS A 85 -4.60 -4.62 -0.25
N VAL A 86 -3.68 -4.15 0.59
CA VAL A 86 -3.79 -4.29 2.04
C VAL A 86 -5.01 -3.52 2.56
N GLN A 87 -5.25 -2.30 2.09
CA GLN A 87 -6.43 -1.51 2.46
C GLN A 87 -7.74 -2.18 2.05
N ALA A 88 -7.78 -2.83 0.88
CA ALA A 88 -8.92 -3.61 0.43
C ALA A 88 -9.26 -4.76 1.39
N ARG A 89 -8.25 -5.39 2.00
CA ARG A 89 -8.40 -6.50 2.95
C ARG A 89 -8.58 -6.07 4.40
N ARG A 90 -8.02 -4.91 4.79
CA ARG A 90 -7.94 -4.48 6.20
C ARG A 90 -9.21 -3.82 6.73
N GLY A 91 -10.31 -3.81 5.98
CA GLY A 91 -11.61 -3.23 6.33
C GLY A 91 -11.81 -3.08 7.84
N HIS A 92 -11.37 -1.94 8.36
CA HIS A 92 -11.46 -1.45 9.76
C HIS A 92 -11.09 -2.40 10.91
N ILE A 93 -10.29 -3.45 10.70
CA ILE A 93 -9.96 -4.44 11.75
C ILE A 93 -9.35 -3.76 13.00
N GLY A 94 -8.55 -2.70 12.82
CA GLY A 94 -7.91 -1.97 13.93
C GLY A 94 -8.87 -1.12 14.78
N ILE A 95 -10.08 -0.83 14.31
CA ILE A 95 -11.05 0.01 15.03
C ILE A 95 -12.15 -0.87 15.67
N GLU A 96 -12.19 -2.17 15.38
CA GLU A 96 -13.20 -3.07 15.94
C GLU A 96 -13.08 -3.24 17.45
N ALA A 97 -11.87 -3.17 18.02
CA ALA A 97 -11.68 -3.19 19.47
C ALA A 97 -12.44 -2.06 20.19
N VAL A 98 -12.45 -0.85 19.60
CA VAL A 98 -13.23 0.30 20.09
C VAL A 98 -14.70 0.21 19.63
N ALA A 99 -15.00 -0.56 18.58
CA ALA A 99 -16.38 -0.82 18.14
C ALA A 99 -17.14 -1.69 19.16
N ALA A 100 -16.45 -2.65 19.79
CA ALA A 100 -17.05 -3.56 20.77
C ALA A 100 -17.59 -2.85 22.04
N ILE A 101 -17.10 -1.65 22.33
CA ILE A 101 -17.46 -0.88 23.54
C ILE A 101 -18.49 0.22 23.24
N LEU A 102 -18.69 0.58 21.96
CA LEU A 102 -19.53 1.72 21.57
C LEU A 102 -20.94 1.31 21.10
N PRO A 103 -21.97 2.15 21.32
CA PRO A 103 -23.29 1.94 20.73
C PRO A 103 -23.22 1.92 19.20
N ALA A 104 -24.02 1.07 18.56
CA ALA A 104 -24.00 0.84 17.11
C ALA A 104 -24.11 2.13 16.27
N SER A 105 -24.92 3.09 16.72
CA SER A 105 -25.13 4.38 16.06
C SER A 105 -23.88 5.26 16.05
N VAL A 106 -23.17 5.32 17.18
CA VAL A 106 -21.93 6.12 17.34
C VAL A 106 -20.78 5.46 16.59
N ASN A 107 -20.72 4.13 16.64
CA ASN A 107 -19.72 3.36 15.89
C ASN A 107 -19.83 3.60 14.38
N ARG A 108 -21.06 3.70 13.85
CA ARG A 108 -21.29 3.96 12.42
C ARG A 108 -20.76 5.32 11.98
N ILE A 109 -21.02 6.37 12.75
CA ILE A 109 -20.56 7.74 12.47
C ILE A 109 -19.04 7.80 12.60
N ARG A 110 -18.47 7.22 13.66
CA ARG A 110 -17.01 7.17 13.89
C ARG A 110 -16.30 6.56 12.69
N LEU A 111 -16.76 5.38 12.27
CA LEU A 111 -16.16 4.67 11.16
C LEU A 111 -16.31 5.46 9.84
N TRP A 112 -17.44 6.15 9.58
CA TRP A 112 -17.59 6.99 8.38
C TRP A 112 -16.66 8.22 8.42
N LEU A 113 -16.49 8.85 9.58
CA LEU A 113 -15.53 9.94 9.78
C LEU A 113 -14.08 9.49 9.55
N VAL A 114 -13.70 8.32 10.06
CA VAL A 114 -12.34 7.79 9.84
C VAL A 114 -12.10 7.53 8.36
N ASP A 115 -13.07 6.97 7.65
CA ASP A 115 -12.96 6.71 6.20
C ASP A 115 -12.82 8.02 5.42
N LEU A 116 -13.64 9.02 5.77
CA LEU A 116 -13.61 10.34 5.14
C LEU A 116 -12.27 11.06 5.37
N ILE A 117 -11.77 11.08 6.61
CA ILE A 117 -10.48 11.70 6.94
C ILE A 117 -9.34 10.95 6.24
N SER A 118 -9.38 9.63 6.23
CA SER A 118 -8.39 8.80 5.53
C SER A 118 -8.39 9.07 4.03
N PHE A 119 -9.58 9.21 3.43
CA PHE A 119 -9.74 9.58 2.03
C PHE A 119 -9.16 10.96 1.73
N LEU A 120 -9.53 11.99 2.50
CA LEU A 120 -9.03 13.36 2.31
C LEU A 120 -7.51 13.43 2.44
N PHE A 121 -6.94 12.74 3.44
CA PHE A 121 -5.50 12.65 3.62
C PHE A 121 -4.82 11.95 2.43
N CYS A 122 -5.33 10.79 2.00
CA CYS A 122 -4.77 10.07 0.87
C CYS A 122 -4.90 10.84 -0.46
N ALA A 123 -6.01 11.55 -0.67
CA ALA A 123 -6.22 12.40 -1.84
C ALA A 123 -5.23 13.58 -1.87
N PHE A 124 -5.05 14.26 -0.74
CA PHE A 124 -4.04 15.32 -0.60
C PHE A 124 -2.63 14.78 -0.85
N PHE A 125 -2.30 13.63 -0.26
CA PHE A 125 -0.98 13.00 -0.44
C PHE A 125 -0.75 12.54 -1.88
N THR A 126 -1.78 12.07 -2.58
CA THR A 126 -1.73 11.72 -4.00
C THR A 126 -1.41 12.94 -4.85
N TRP A 127 -2.09 14.06 -4.60
CA TRP A 127 -1.82 15.31 -5.30
C TRP A 127 -0.37 15.77 -5.07
N LYS A 128 0.09 15.81 -3.82
CA LYS A 128 1.46 16.17 -3.47
C LYS A 128 2.49 15.23 -4.10
N SER A 129 2.21 13.94 -4.16
CA SER A 129 3.07 12.94 -4.81
C SER A 129 3.22 13.22 -6.31
N TRP A 130 2.13 13.60 -6.99
CA TRP A 130 2.17 13.95 -8.41
C TRP A 130 2.93 15.25 -8.67
N THR A 131 2.73 16.27 -7.82
CA THR A 131 3.52 17.50 -7.88
C THR A 131 5.01 17.21 -7.71
N LEU A 132 5.38 16.37 -6.75
CA LEU A 132 6.77 16.01 -6.50
C LEU A 132 7.39 15.22 -7.67
N CYS A 133 6.61 14.32 -8.28
CA CYS A 133 7.04 13.60 -9.49
C CYS A 133 7.26 14.55 -10.66
N HIS A 134 6.38 15.55 -10.85
CA HIS A 134 6.53 16.53 -11.92
C HIS A 134 7.74 17.45 -11.69
N GLU A 135 7.92 17.94 -10.47
CA GLU A 135 9.08 18.75 -10.09
C GLU A 135 10.39 17.98 -10.33
N ALA A 136 10.47 16.73 -9.86
CA ALA A 136 11.66 15.92 -10.05
C ALA A 136 11.98 15.64 -11.53
N TRP A 137 10.95 15.57 -12.38
CA TRP A 137 11.11 15.45 -13.82
C TRP A 137 11.57 16.77 -14.47
N ALA A 138 10.92 17.88 -14.10
CA ALA A 138 11.19 19.21 -14.68
C ALA A 138 12.55 19.76 -14.28
N ASP A 139 12.91 19.65 -12.99
CA ASP A 139 14.18 20.10 -12.44
C ASP A 139 15.33 19.10 -12.69
N GLY A 140 15.03 17.91 -13.21
CA GLY A 140 16.02 16.85 -13.43
C GLY A 140 16.67 16.37 -12.13
N GLN A 141 15.90 16.31 -11.03
CA GLN A 141 16.44 15.96 -9.72
C GLN A 141 17.01 14.54 -9.71
N THR A 142 18.25 14.42 -9.24
CA THR A 142 18.96 13.15 -9.10
C THR A 142 19.24 12.85 -7.64
N THR A 143 19.41 11.57 -7.33
CA THR A 143 19.83 11.14 -5.99
C THR A 143 21.23 11.69 -5.71
N SER A 144 21.52 12.07 -4.46
CA SER A 144 22.84 12.57 -4.03
C SER A 144 23.97 11.51 -4.01
N SER A 145 23.79 10.40 -4.73
CA SER A 145 24.75 9.29 -4.81
C SER A 145 25.63 9.41 -6.05
N THR A 146 26.75 8.67 -6.08
CA THR A 146 27.72 8.60 -7.18
C THR A 146 27.05 8.27 -8.52
N LEU A 147 26.04 7.39 -8.51
CA LEU A 147 25.31 6.98 -9.72
C LEU A 147 24.27 8.02 -10.17
N ALA A 148 23.87 8.93 -9.28
CA ALA A 148 22.88 9.98 -9.51
C ALA A 148 21.64 9.57 -10.32
N PRO A 149 20.94 8.45 -10.00
CA PRO A 149 19.74 8.07 -10.73
C PRO A 149 18.63 9.10 -10.53
N PRO A 150 17.77 9.29 -11.55
CA PRO A 150 16.76 10.33 -11.51
C PRO A 150 15.61 9.96 -10.56
N LEU A 151 15.19 10.93 -9.73
CA LEU A 151 14.22 10.74 -8.66
C LEU A 151 12.76 10.66 -9.15
N TRP A 152 12.49 11.01 -10.41
CA TRP A 152 11.15 10.88 -10.97
C TRP A 152 10.65 9.42 -10.98
N ILE A 153 11.56 8.44 -11.03
CA ILE A 153 11.21 7.00 -11.02
C ILE A 153 10.52 6.61 -9.70
N PRO A 154 11.16 6.73 -8.51
CA PRO A 154 10.50 6.38 -7.25
C PRO A 154 9.29 7.27 -6.95
N TYR A 155 9.31 8.54 -7.33
CA TYR A 155 8.15 9.42 -7.14
C TYR A 155 6.96 9.05 -8.02
N SER A 156 7.19 8.57 -9.24
CA SER A 156 6.11 8.06 -10.09
C SER A 156 5.46 6.81 -9.51
N LEU A 157 6.27 5.87 -8.98
CA LEU A 157 5.78 4.67 -8.30
C LEU A 157 4.93 5.02 -7.08
N MET A 158 5.41 5.96 -6.27
CA MET A 158 4.67 6.50 -5.12
C MET A 158 3.35 7.12 -5.56
N ALA A 159 3.36 7.99 -6.57
CA ALA A 159 2.17 8.70 -7.02
C ALA A 159 1.11 7.74 -7.60
N ILE A 160 1.53 6.73 -8.37
CA ILE A 160 0.64 5.68 -8.90
C ILE A 160 0.03 4.86 -7.75
N GLY A 161 0.86 4.38 -6.80
CA GLY A 161 0.37 3.58 -5.68
C GLY A 161 -0.59 4.35 -4.76
N MET A 162 -0.31 5.62 -4.50
CA MET A 162 -1.20 6.50 -3.72
C MET A 162 -2.52 6.79 -4.44
N THR A 163 -2.49 6.94 -5.77
CA THR A 163 -3.70 7.08 -6.58
C THR A 163 -4.59 5.84 -6.44
N LEU A 164 -4.01 4.64 -6.54
CA LEU A 164 -4.73 3.37 -6.38
C LEU A 164 -5.30 3.21 -4.97
N LEU A 165 -4.53 3.58 -3.94
CA LEU A 165 -5.00 3.55 -2.56
C LEU A 165 -6.20 4.49 -2.35
N THR A 166 -6.12 5.71 -2.89
CA THR A 166 -7.20 6.70 -2.80
C THR A 166 -8.46 6.21 -3.51
N LEU A 167 -8.33 5.61 -4.70
CA LEU A 167 -9.44 4.98 -5.41
C LEU A 167 -10.05 3.81 -4.62
N GLN A 168 -9.21 2.99 -3.97
CA GLN A 168 -9.69 1.89 -3.13
C GLN A 168 -10.51 2.39 -1.93
N ILE A 169 -10.06 3.45 -1.24
CA ILE A 169 -10.80 4.05 -0.12
C ILE A 169 -12.11 4.68 -0.61
N LEU A 170 -12.09 5.35 -1.75
CA LEU A 170 -13.29 5.91 -2.38
C LEU A 170 -14.35 4.83 -2.67
N LEU A 171 -13.93 3.68 -3.21
CA LEU A 171 -14.82 2.55 -3.46
C LEU A 171 -15.42 1.99 -2.15
N GLN A 172 -14.63 1.91 -1.08
CA GLN A 172 -15.10 1.47 0.24
C GLN A 172 -16.14 2.44 0.83
N LEU A 173 -15.92 3.75 0.70
CA LEU A 173 -16.88 4.78 1.11
C LEU A 173 -18.22 4.64 0.37
N PHE A 174 -18.21 4.52 -0.96
CA PHE A 174 -19.44 4.36 -1.74
C PHE A 174 -20.18 3.04 -1.44
N ALA A 175 -19.44 1.94 -1.29
CA ALA A 175 -20.03 0.65 -0.94
C ALA A 175 -20.80 0.75 0.38
N ARG A 176 -20.23 1.44 1.37
CA ARG A 176 -20.83 1.64 2.69
C ARG A 176 -22.11 2.47 2.67
N GLU A 177 -22.14 3.56 1.91
CA GLU A 177 -23.34 4.39 1.75
C GLU A 177 -24.49 3.61 1.09
N SER A 178 -24.17 2.72 0.16
CA SER A 178 -25.17 1.86 -0.49
C SER A 178 -25.83 0.87 0.49
N THR A 179 -25.05 0.29 1.41
CA THR A 179 -25.57 -0.57 2.47
C THR A 179 -26.37 0.25 3.48
N ALA A 180 -25.94 1.48 3.75
CA ALA A 180 -26.62 2.36 4.67
C ALA A 180 -28.00 2.79 4.21
N ARG A 181 -28.16 3.05 2.91
CA ARG A 181 -29.41 3.43 2.28
C ARG A 181 -30.40 2.26 2.14
N LYS A 182 -29.93 1.01 2.13
CA LYS A 182 -30.80 -0.19 2.09
C LYS A 182 -31.37 -0.60 3.45
N ALA A 183 -30.78 -0.11 4.54
CA ALA A 183 -31.16 -0.48 5.91
C ALA A 183 -32.07 0.56 6.61
N ALA A 184 -32.38 1.68 5.92
CA ALA A 184 -33.29 2.73 6.36
C ALA A 184 -34.57 2.69 5.52
#